data_AF-A0A1F1WDA9-F1
#
_entry.id   AF-A0A1F1WDA9-F1
#
_cell.length_a   1.000
_cell.length_b   1.000
_cell.length_c   1.000
_cell.angle_alpha   90.00
_cell.angle_beta   90.00
_cell.angle_gamma   90.00
#
_symmetry.space_group_name_H-M   'P 1'
#
loop_
_entity.id
_entity.type
_entity.pdbx_description
1 polymer ?
#
loop_
_entity_poly.entity_id
_entity_poly.type
_entity_poly.pdbx_seq_one_letter_code
_entity_poly.pdbx_strand_id
1 'polypeptide(L)'
;MWILLLAPYALLALSQLLALVALAKAAPAMGLGLPALAVPALVYLAAALLSLAAFALAVAPERLGPPGPKEPLIALAVLSGLLVCAAPLLWGRTIGEFHLSHHVVRALVTTACLVLYSWYVASHR
;
A
#
# COMPACT_ATOMS: atom_id res chain seq x y z
N MET A 1 9.76 -0.58 -18.44
CA MET A 1 10.06 -0.68 -16.99
C MET A 1 8.94 -0.15 -16.10
N TRP A 2 8.29 0.99 -16.41
CA TRP A 2 7.16 1.51 -15.61
C TRP A 2 5.97 0.54 -15.44
N ILE A 3 5.68 -0.28 -16.46
CA ILE A 3 4.67 -1.36 -16.40
C ILE A 3 4.93 -2.35 -15.25
N LEU A 4 6.20 -2.59 -14.89
CA LEU A 4 6.57 -3.52 -13.82
C LEU A 4 6.19 -2.99 -12.43
N LEU A 5 5.96 -1.68 -12.29
CA LEU A 5 5.49 -1.04 -11.05
C LEU A 5 3.97 -1.16 -10.86
N LEU A 6 3.22 -1.41 -11.94
CA LEU A 6 1.75 -1.42 -11.90
C LEU A 6 1.21 -2.57 -11.04
N ALA A 7 1.69 -3.78 -11.30
CA ALA A 7 1.24 -4.97 -10.59
C ALA A 7 1.47 -4.87 -9.06
N PRO A 8 2.66 -4.53 -8.56
CA PRO A 8 2.88 -4.51 -7.11
C PRO A 8 2.13 -3.35 -6.42
N TYR A 9 1.99 -2.16 -7.00
CA TYR A 9 1.14 -1.11 -6.41
C TYR A 9 -0.35 -1.46 -6.41
N ALA A 10 -0.84 -2.11 -7.47
CA ALA A 10 -2.22 -2.60 -7.51
C ALA A 10 -2.47 -3.66 -6.43
N LEU A 11 -1.53 -4.59 -6.25
CA LEU A 11 -1.59 -5.60 -5.18
C LEU A 11 -1.57 -4.97 -3.80
N LEU A 12 -0.74 -3.95 -3.57
CA LEU A 12 -0.74 -3.19 -2.32
C LEU A 12 -2.09 -2.55 -2.07
N ALA A 13 -2.63 -1.80 -3.04
CA ALA A 13 -3.94 -1.17 -2.92
C ALA A 13 -5.05 -2.18 -2.59
N LEU A 14 -5.13 -3.28 -3.37
CA LEU A 14 -6.09 -4.35 -3.16
C LEU A 14 -5.95 -4.98 -1.77
N SER A 15 -4.72 -5.24 -1.30
CA SER A 15 -4.49 -5.80 0.03
C SER A 15 -4.97 -4.91 1.18
N GLN A 16 -4.95 -3.58 0.99
CA GLN A 16 -5.48 -2.64 1.99
C GLN A 16 -7.01 -2.55 1.94
N LEU A 17 -7.59 -2.57 0.74
CA LEU A 17 -9.04 -2.60 0.57
C LEU A 17 -9.65 -3.89 1.15
N LEU A 18 -8.99 -5.03 0.96
CA LEU A 18 -9.39 -6.30 1.59
C LEU A 18 -9.30 -6.22 3.12
N ALA A 19 -8.24 -5.61 3.65
CA ALA A 19 -8.11 -5.40 5.10
C ALA A 19 -9.22 -4.50 5.68
N LEU A 20 -9.68 -3.48 4.93
CA LEU A 20 -10.85 -2.68 5.32
C LEU A 20 -12.12 -3.51 5.39
N VAL A 21 -12.33 -4.40 4.41
CA VAL A 21 -13.47 -5.32 4.41
C VAL A 21 -13.38 -6.30 5.59
N ALA A 22 -12.19 -6.83 5.87
CA ALA A 22 -11.95 -7.72 7.01
C ALA A 22 -12.21 -7.01 8.34
N LEU A 23 -11.72 -5.77 8.50
CA LEU A 23 -11.96 -4.91 9.66
C LEU A 23 -13.46 -4.70 9.90
N ALA A 24 -14.21 -4.36 8.84
CA ALA A 24 -15.67 -4.16 8.93
C ALA A 24 -16.42 -5.45 9.31
N LYS A 25 -15.95 -6.62 8.86
CA LYS A 25 -16.54 -7.93 9.20
C LYS A 25 -16.18 -8.41 10.62
N ALA A 26 -14.97 -8.12 11.09
CA ALA A 26 -14.50 -8.54 12.41
C ALA A 26 -15.08 -7.68 13.54
N ALA A 27 -15.37 -6.40 13.26
CA ALA A 27 -15.85 -5.42 14.22
C ALA A 27 -17.08 -5.87 15.06
N PRO A 28 -18.18 -6.40 14.46
CA PRO A 28 -19.33 -6.87 15.22
C PRO A 28 -19.02 -8.07 16.10
N ALA A 29 -18.17 -8.99 15.63
CA ALA A 29 -17.81 -10.21 16.35
C ALA A 29 -16.92 -9.95 17.56
N MET A 30 -16.14 -8.86 17.55
CA MET A 30 -15.24 -8.48 18.64
C MET A 30 -15.85 -7.46 19.61
N GLY A 31 -17.11 -7.06 19.42
CA GLY A 31 -17.77 -6.05 20.28
C GLY A 31 -17.06 -4.68 20.27
N LEU A 32 -16.30 -4.39 19.21
CA LEU A 32 -15.52 -3.15 19.12
C LEU A 32 -16.45 -1.97 18.80
N GLY A 33 -16.36 -0.93 19.62
CA GLY A 33 -17.06 0.34 19.35
C GLY A 33 -16.44 1.08 18.14
N LEU A 34 -17.23 1.95 17.52
CA LEU A 34 -16.81 2.83 16.42
C LEU A 34 -15.46 3.54 16.61
N PRO A 35 -15.10 4.06 17.81
CA PRO A 35 -13.83 4.75 18.01
C PRO A 35 -12.61 3.84 17.85
N ALA A 36 -12.73 2.57 18.24
CA ALA A 36 -11.64 1.60 18.15
C ALA A 36 -11.35 1.18 16.70
N LEU A 37 -12.30 1.39 15.79
CA LEU A 37 -12.21 1.04 14.37
C LEU A 37 -11.82 2.22 13.48
N ALA A 38 -12.05 3.46 13.96
CA ALA A 38 -11.82 4.67 13.18
C ALA A 38 -10.35 4.84 12.77
N VAL A 39 -9.43 4.69 13.72
CA VAL A 39 -7.99 4.84 13.44
C VAL A 39 -7.48 3.74 12.49
N PRO A 40 -7.73 2.43 12.73
CA PRO A 40 -7.35 1.39 11.78
C PRO A 40 -7.93 1.63 10.38
N ALA A 41 -9.22 1.98 10.29
CA ALA A 41 -9.87 2.23 9.01
C ALA A 41 -9.22 3.39 8.24
N LEU A 42 -8.90 4.49 8.91
CA LEU A 42 -8.20 5.63 8.30
C LEU A 42 -6.82 5.23 7.79
N VAL A 43 -6.07 4.43 8.56
CA VAL A 43 -4.73 3.99 8.17
C VAL A 43 -4.79 3.07 6.95
N TYR A 44 -5.67 2.06 6.95
CA TYR A 44 -5.84 1.17 5.80
C TYR A 44 -6.34 1.92 4.56
N LEU A 45 -7.26 2.88 4.73
CA LEU A 45 -7.74 3.73 3.64
C LEU A 45 -6.61 4.61 3.08
N ALA A 46 -5.84 5.26 3.94
CA ALA A 46 -4.69 6.07 3.51
C ALA A 46 -3.67 5.22 2.75
N ALA A 47 -3.34 4.03 3.24
CA ALA A 47 -2.44 3.10 2.57
C ALA A 47 -2.96 2.67 1.19
N ALA A 48 -4.27 2.40 1.07
CA ALA A 48 -4.92 2.08 -0.20
C ALA A 48 -4.83 3.25 -1.19
N LEU A 49 -5.18 4.45 -0.75
CA LEU A 49 -5.19 5.66 -1.57
C LEU A 49 -3.78 6.04 -2.03
N LEU A 50 -2.78 5.94 -1.17
CA LEU A 50 -1.38 6.20 -1.54
C LEU A 50 -0.86 5.19 -2.55
N SER A 51 -1.24 3.91 -2.40
CA SER A 51 -0.89 2.84 -3.36
C SER A 51 -1.59 3.07 -4.71
N LEU A 52 -2.85 3.52 -4.70
CA LEU A 52 -3.59 3.89 -5.91
C LEU A 52 -3.01 5.14 -6.58
N ALA A 53 -2.62 6.15 -5.81
CA ALA A 53 -1.97 7.36 -6.34
C ALA A 53 -0.63 6.99 -7.00
N ALA A 54 0.16 6.11 -6.38
CA ALA A 54 1.39 5.59 -6.97
C ALA A 54 1.12 4.80 -8.25
N PHE A 55 0.07 3.97 -8.28
CA PHE A 55 -0.37 3.27 -9.49
C PHE A 55 -0.77 4.26 -10.60
N ALA A 56 -1.63 5.23 -10.30
CA ALA A 56 -2.10 6.22 -11.26
C ALA A 56 -0.95 7.05 -11.84
N LEU A 57 -0.02 7.49 -11.00
CA LEU A 57 1.19 8.18 -11.42
C LEU A 57 2.12 7.28 -12.24
N ALA A 58 2.18 5.98 -11.97
CA ALA A 58 2.94 5.03 -12.77
C ALA A 58 2.34 4.85 -14.18
N VAL A 59 1.00 4.85 -14.32
CA VAL A 59 0.29 4.76 -15.62
C VAL A 59 0.23 6.09 -16.37
N ALA A 60 0.36 7.23 -15.68
CA ALA A 60 0.23 8.55 -16.30
C ALA A 60 1.18 8.68 -17.51
N PRO A 61 0.64 8.98 -18.72
CA PRO A 61 1.44 9.07 -19.94
C PRO A 61 2.49 10.19 -19.84
N GLU A 62 3.66 9.95 -20.43
CA GLU A 62 4.76 10.93 -20.48
C GLU A 62 4.39 12.27 -21.14
N ARG A 63 3.23 12.36 -21.81
CA ARG A 63 2.70 13.63 -22.33
C ARG A 63 2.15 14.56 -21.26
N LEU A 64 1.90 14.08 -20.03
CA LEU A 64 1.33 14.85 -18.93
C LEU A 64 2.39 15.42 -17.97
N GLY A 65 3.68 15.18 -18.20
CA GLY A 65 4.76 15.70 -17.35
C GLY A 65 6.13 15.56 -18.01
N PRO A 66 7.16 16.26 -17.51
CA PRO A 66 8.49 16.19 -18.07
C PRO A 66 9.03 14.74 -18.02
N PRO A 67 9.82 14.30 -19.03
CA PRO A 67 10.52 13.03 -19.00
C PRO A 67 11.59 13.11 -17.90
N GLY A 68 11.25 12.64 -16.71
CA GLY A 68 12.10 12.74 -15.54
C GLY A 68 11.75 11.72 -14.46
N PRO A 69 12.65 11.51 -13.49
CA PRO A 69 12.40 10.61 -12.39
C PRO A 69 11.13 11.07 -11.65
N LYS A 70 10.16 10.17 -11.53
CA LYS A 70 8.89 10.42 -10.85
C LYS A 70 9.10 10.44 -9.33
N GLU A 71 9.97 11.31 -8.80
CA GLU A 71 10.34 11.43 -7.38
C GLU A 71 9.15 11.35 -6.39
N PRO A 72 7.96 11.91 -6.69
CA PRO A 72 6.77 11.71 -5.86
C PRO A 72 6.39 10.24 -5.62
N LEU A 73 6.70 9.33 -6.57
CA LEU A 73 6.46 7.90 -6.42
C LEU A 73 7.30 7.27 -5.30
N ILE A 74 8.54 7.69 -5.05
CA ILE A 74 9.30 7.17 -3.89
C ILE A 74 8.61 7.58 -2.60
N ALA A 75 8.26 8.86 -2.47
CA ALA A 75 7.64 9.35 -1.25
C ALA A 75 6.32 8.60 -0.99
N LEU A 76 5.49 8.43 -2.02
CA LEU A 76 4.25 7.65 -1.94
C LEU A 76 4.49 6.16 -1.66
N ALA A 77 5.53 5.55 -2.23
CA ALA A 77 5.90 4.15 -2.00
C ALA A 77 6.37 3.90 -0.57
N VAL A 78 7.21 4.80 -0.04
CA VAL A 78 7.71 4.72 1.32
C VAL A 78 6.57 4.95 2.31
N LEU A 79 5.76 6.00 2.11
CA LEU A 79 4.61 6.27 2.97
C LEU A 79 3.58 5.14 2.93
N SER A 80 3.22 4.66 1.73
CA SER A 80 2.30 3.53 1.61
C SER A 80 2.89 2.26 2.23
N GLY A 81 4.16 1.94 1.97
CA GLY A 81 4.86 0.80 2.53
C GLY A 81 4.92 0.80 4.05
N LEU A 82 5.20 1.95 4.66
CA LEU A 82 5.17 2.12 6.12
C LEU A 82 3.79 1.79 6.68
N LEU A 83 2.72 2.34 6.09
CA LEU A 83 1.35 2.10 6.55
C LEU A 83 0.92 0.65 6.29
N VAL A 84 1.23 0.09 5.12
CA VAL A 84 0.97 -1.31 4.73
C VAL A 84 1.58 -2.29 5.73
N CYS A 85 2.78 -2.00 6.24
CA CYS A 85 3.48 -2.86 7.18
C CYS A 85 3.07 -2.60 8.63
N ALA A 86 2.94 -1.34 9.04
CA ALA A 86 2.65 -0.95 10.42
C ALA A 86 1.20 -1.24 10.83
N ALA A 87 0.23 -1.02 9.95
CA ALA A 87 -1.19 -1.20 10.28
C ALA A 87 -1.53 -2.62 10.76
N PRO A 88 -1.14 -3.70 10.04
CA PRO A 88 -1.38 -5.05 10.54
C PRO A 88 -0.52 -5.40 11.77
N LEU A 89 0.62 -4.74 12.01
CA LEU A 89 1.37 -4.99 13.26
C LEU A 89 0.62 -4.46 14.49
N LEU A 90 -0.05 -3.32 14.33
CA LEU A 90 -0.80 -2.65 15.40
C LEU A 90 -2.22 -3.21 15.57
N TRP A 91 -2.90 -3.55 14.47
CA TRP A 91 -4.33 -3.91 14.46
C TRP A 91 -4.63 -5.24 13.75
N GLY A 92 -3.63 -5.95 13.22
CA GLY A 92 -3.86 -7.22 12.52
C GLY A 92 -4.51 -8.29 13.40
N ARG A 93 -4.22 -8.27 14.72
CA ARG A 93 -4.82 -9.21 15.67
C ARG A 93 -6.31 -8.97 15.87
N THR A 94 -6.73 -7.71 15.85
CA THR A 94 -8.15 -7.33 16.00
C THR A 94 -9.01 -7.63 14.77
N ILE A 95 -8.39 -7.93 13.63
CA ILE A 95 -9.10 -8.23 12.38
C ILE A 95 -8.88 -9.67 11.88
N GLY A 96 -8.20 -10.51 12.67
CA GLY A 96 -7.88 -11.88 12.29
C GLY A 96 -6.86 -12.00 11.15
N GLU A 97 -6.10 -10.93 10.84
CA GLU A 97 -5.10 -10.93 9.77
C GLU A 97 -3.65 -11.07 10.27
N PHE A 98 -3.41 -11.24 11.58
CA PHE A 98 -2.07 -11.35 12.15
C PHE A 98 -1.43 -12.74 11.91
N HIS A 99 -1.14 -13.02 10.64
CA HIS A 99 -0.37 -14.19 10.22
C HIS A 99 0.98 -13.74 9.67
N LEU A 100 2.04 -14.46 10.04
CA LEU A 100 3.40 -14.19 9.55
C LEU A 100 3.45 -14.13 8.02
N SER A 101 2.71 -15.01 7.34
CA SER A 101 2.58 -15.04 5.89
C SER A 101 2.07 -13.72 5.30
N HIS A 102 1.08 -13.08 5.92
CA HIS A 102 0.56 -11.79 5.46
C HIS A 102 1.60 -10.67 5.58
N HIS A 103 2.35 -10.64 6.68
CA HIS A 103 3.42 -9.67 6.88
C HIS A 103 4.57 -9.87 5.89
N VAL A 104 4.97 -11.12 5.66
CA VAL A 104 6.02 -11.46 4.68
C VAL A 104 5.58 -11.06 3.27
N VAL A 105 4.37 -11.41 2.84
CA VAL A 105 3.85 -11.03 1.51
C VAL A 105 3.81 -9.51 1.35
N ARG A 106 3.26 -8.78 2.33
CA ARG A 106 3.20 -7.31 2.30
C ARG A 106 4.60 -6.69 2.21
N ALA A 107 5.55 -7.15 3.03
CA ALA A 107 6.93 -6.67 3.02
C ALA A 107 7.64 -6.96 1.69
N LEU A 108 7.45 -8.14 1.12
CA LEU A 108 8.03 -8.51 -0.18
C LEU A 108 7.49 -7.64 -1.31
N VAL A 109 6.16 -7.43 -1.36
CA VAL A 109 5.54 -6.59 -2.39
C VAL A 109 5.99 -5.13 -2.25
N THR A 110 6.04 -4.58 -1.03
CA THR A 110 6.58 -3.23 -0.79
C THR A 110 8.06 -3.12 -1.21
N THR A 111 8.88 -4.12 -0.87
CA THR A 111 10.29 -4.14 -1.27
C THR A 111 10.44 -4.19 -2.78
N ALA A 112 9.63 -5.00 -3.46
CA ALA A 112 9.62 -5.07 -4.92
C ALA A 112 9.26 -3.71 -5.56
N CYS A 113 8.27 -2.98 -5.02
CA CYS A 113 7.96 -1.61 -5.47
C CYS A 113 9.18 -0.69 -5.38
N LEU A 114 9.87 -0.70 -4.23
CA LEU A 114 11.03 0.17 -3.99
C LEU A 114 12.20 -0.19 -4.91
N VAL A 115 12.54 -1.47 -5.03
CA VAL A 115 13.64 -1.95 -5.88
C VAL A 115 13.38 -1.63 -7.35
N LEU A 116 12.19 -1.97 -7.86
CA LEU A 116 11.84 -1.71 -9.26
C LEU A 116 11.83 -0.21 -9.57
N TYR A 117 11.42 0.62 -8.61
CA TYR A 117 11.45 2.06 -8.78
C TYR A 117 12.88 2.61 -8.75
N SER A 118 13.70 2.17 -7.80
CA SER A 118 15.12 2.55 -7.73
C SER A 118 15.87 2.17 -9.00
N TRP A 119 15.60 0.98 -9.55
CA TRP A 119 16.13 0.59 -10.86
C TRP A 119 15.64 1.53 -11.96
N TYR A 120 14.33 1.81 -12.02
CA TYR A 120 13.79 2.76 -13.01
C TYR A 120 14.50 4.11 -12.98
N VAL A 121 14.71 4.70 -11.81
CA VAL A 121 15.44 5.96 -11.69
C VAL A 121 16.90 5.81 -12.12
N ALA A 122 17.58 4.75 -11.71
CA ALA A 122 18.98 4.53 -12.07
C ALA A 122 19.19 4.37 -13.58
N SER A 123 18.23 3.80 -14.32
CA SER A 123 18.36 3.57 -15.77
C SER A 123 17.85 4.72 -16.65
N HIS A 124 17.22 5.75 -16.07
CA HIS A 124 16.66 6.91 -16.79
C HIS A 124 17.24 8.24 -16.27
N ARG A 125 18.33 8.18 -15.51
CA ARG A 125 19.25 9.30 -15.23
C ARG A 125 20.38 9.26 -16.25
#